data_AF-A0A0C2FHH3-F1
#
_entry.id   AF-A0A0C2FHH3-F1
#
_cell.length_a   1.000
_cell.length_b   1.000
_cell.length_c   1.000
_cell.angle_alpha   90.00
_cell.angle_beta   90.00
_cell.angle_gamma   90.00
#
_symmetry.space_group_name_H-M   'P 1'
#
loop_
_entity.id
_entity.type
_entity.pdbx_description
1 polymer ?
#
loop_
_entity_poly.entity_id
_entity_poly.type
_entity_poly.pdbx_seq_one_letter_code
_entity_poly.pdbx_strand_id
1 'polypeptide(L)'
;AERTSTLKTVEDRLDRVRNSTYLPTLNLIDILTRPCVLENADRYTPRQCAIDTSWDEELSLQAEYAKTFQWFREMHIEEKLALLMDRLFYMAAMRKAVETAKVDSMNVVSHSLRSTISAIRRIGVDPVAFAILNAIIFTDYVTPYFCEKTSAILREEREKYVDALGLHLFEKYPADGASRLADYLSLTWSLLRDCCALRKNLLSTLPPSCFTSHILSLKF
;
A
#
# COMPACT_ATOMS: atom_id res chain seq x y z
N ALA A 1 -17.55 8.94 -7.51
CA ALA A 1 -16.88 9.21 -8.81
C ALA A 1 -15.58 10.02 -8.64
N GLU A 2 -15.63 11.27 -8.12
CA GLU A 2 -14.44 12.15 -8.03
C GLU A 2 -13.29 11.57 -7.20
N ARG A 3 -13.55 11.13 -5.95
CA ARG A 3 -12.53 10.52 -5.08
C ARG A 3 -11.89 9.26 -5.66
N THR A 4 -12.68 8.39 -6.27
CA THR A 4 -12.20 7.19 -6.97
C THR A 4 -11.24 7.56 -8.10
N SER A 5 -11.57 8.63 -8.84
CA SER A 5 -10.70 9.17 -9.88
C SER A 5 -9.40 9.72 -9.30
N THR A 6 -9.45 10.41 -8.15
CA THR A 6 -8.25 10.90 -7.45
C THR A 6 -7.35 9.75 -7.01
N LEU A 7 -7.88 8.73 -6.35
CA LEU A 7 -7.09 7.57 -5.90
C LEU A 7 -6.44 6.83 -7.06
N LYS A 8 -7.18 6.62 -8.15
CA LYS A 8 -6.63 6.03 -9.37
C LYS A 8 -5.50 6.89 -9.94
N THR A 9 -5.68 8.21 -10.00
CA THR A 9 -4.65 9.14 -10.48
C THR A 9 -3.39 9.08 -9.62
N VAL A 10 -3.53 8.92 -8.29
CA VAL A 10 -2.40 8.74 -7.38
C VAL A 10 -1.66 7.43 -7.68
N GLU A 11 -2.37 6.31 -7.84
CA GLU A 11 -1.75 5.02 -8.22
C GLU A 11 -1.08 5.07 -9.60
N ASP A 12 -1.70 5.71 -10.58
CA ASP A 12 -1.12 5.88 -11.92
C ASP A 12 0.18 6.70 -11.88
N ARG A 13 0.24 7.75 -11.05
CA ARG A 13 1.46 8.54 -10.82
C ARG A 13 2.51 7.75 -10.07
N LEU A 14 2.11 6.94 -9.08
CA LEU A 14 3.01 6.08 -8.33
C LEU A 14 3.63 5.02 -9.25
N ASP A 15 2.83 4.41 -10.13
CA ASP A 15 3.32 3.44 -11.12
C ASP A 15 4.27 4.09 -12.13
N ARG A 16 3.98 5.32 -12.57
CA ARG A 16 4.92 6.11 -13.40
C ARG A 16 6.24 6.33 -12.68
N VAL A 17 6.21 6.81 -11.44
CA VAL A 17 7.43 7.09 -10.65
C VAL A 17 8.23 5.81 -10.38
N ARG A 18 7.55 4.69 -10.07
CA ARG A 18 8.18 3.38 -9.87
C ARG A 18 8.97 2.92 -11.10
N ASN A 19 8.43 3.18 -12.30
CA ASN A 19 9.05 2.82 -13.57
C ASN A 19 9.93 3.92 -14.18
N SER A 20 10.36 4.89 -13.37
CA SER A 20 11.12 6.08 -13.83
C SER A 20 12.52 6.16 -13.24
N THR A 21 13.32 7.11 -13.69
CA THR A 21 14.67 7.42 -13.19
C THR A 21 14.69 7.93 -11.74
N TYR A 22 13.54 8.08 -11.09
CA TYR A 22 13.47 8.37 -9.66
C TYR A 22 14.22 7.31 -8.84
N LEU A 23 15.03 7.78 -7.90
CA LEU A 23 15.69 6.96 -6.89
C LEU A 23 15.18 7.42 -5.52
N PRO A 24 14.38 6.60 -4.81
CA PRO A 24 13.87 6.99 -3.51
C PRO A 24 14.99 7.15 -2.50
N THR A 25 14.84 8.13 -1.63
CA THR A 25 15.67 8.22 -0.42
C THR A 25 15.34 7.06 0.52
N LEU A 26 16.37 6.52 1.17
CA LEU A 26 16.27 5.51 2.22
C LEU A 26 16.47 6.11 3.62
N ASN A 27 16.60 7.43 3.69
CA ASN A 27 16.67 8.14 4.95
C ASN A 27 15.25 8.43 5.45
N LEU A 28 14.90 7.93 6.63
CA LEU A 28 13.57 8.04 7.21
C LEU A 28 13.10 9.50 7.40
N ILE A 29 14.00 10.40 7.79
CA ILE A 29 13.66 11.81 7.97
C ILE A 29 13.35 12.45 6.62
N ASP A 30 14.19 12.20 5.61
CA ASP A 30 13.92 12.68 4.25
C ASP A 30 12.61 12.12 3.69
N ILE A 31 12.35 10.83 3.91
CA ILE A 31 11.10 10.17 3.54
C ILE A 31 9.91 10.90 4.18
N LEU A 32 10.00 11.40 5.41
CA LEU A 32 8.86 12.03 6.08
C LEU A 32 8.74 13.54 5.84
N THR A 33 9.83 14.22 5.51
CA THR A 33 9.90 15.69 5.49
C THR A 33 10.02 16.29 4.10
N ARG A 34 10.56 15.57 3.12
CA ARG A 34 10.67 16.09 1.75
C ARG A 34 9.30 16.20 1.08
N PRO A 35 9.12 17.19 0.18
CA PRO A 35 7.91 17.31 -0.64
C PRO A 35 7.56 16.02 -1.36
N CYS A 36 6.26 15.79 -1.58
CA CYS A 36 5.76 14.60 -2.25
C CYS A 36 6.26 14.55 -3.70
N VAL A 37 6.96 13.48 -4.07
CA VAL A 37 7.51 13.36 -5.43
C VAL A 37 6.41 13.13 -6.46
N LEU A 38 5.27 12.56 -6.04
CA LEU A 38 4.15 12.33 -6.94
C LEU A 38 3.64 13.65 -7.52
N GLU A 39 3.69 14.76 -6.75
CA GLU A 39 3.33 16.12 -7.21
C GLU A 39 4.10 16.54 -8.48
N ASN A 40 5.32 16.02 -8.67
CA ASN A 40 6.19 16.31 -9.80
C ASN A 40 6.54 15.05 -10.61
N ALA A 41 5.65 14.05 -10.65
CA ALA A 41 5.89 12.77 -11.33
C ALA A 41 6.35 12.92 -12.80
N ASP A 42 5.91 13.97 -13.49
CA ASP A 42 6.24 14.24 -14.90
C ASP A 42 7.70 14.63 -15.15
N ARG A 43 8.44 14.98 -14.09
CA ARG A 43 9.88 15.32 -14.20
C ARG A 43 10.77 14.10 -14.34
N TYR A 44 10.27 12.91 -14.02
CA TYR A 44 11.05 11.69 -14.06
C TYR A 44 10.88 10.97 -15.39
N THR A 45 12.01 10.64 -16.02
CA THR A 45 12.02 9.94 -17.30
C THR A 45 11.79 8.44 -17.12
N PRO A 46 11.10 7.74 -18.03
CA PRO A 46 10.95 6.29 -17.97
C PRO A 46 12.33 5.58 -17.96
N ARG A 47 12.48 4.52 -17.16
CA ARG A 47 13.67 3.66 -17.23
C ARG A 47 13.66 2.83 -18.51
N GLN A 48 14.85 2.54 -19.03
CA GLN A 48 15.03 1.72 -20.24
C GLN A 48 14.78 0.22 -19.99
N CYS A 49 14.82 -0.24 -18.74
CA CYS A 49 14.62 -1.63 -18.37
C CYS A 49 13.75 -1.73 -17.11
N ALA A 50 12.83 -2.71 -17.10
CA ALA A 50 12.05 -3.05 -15.92
C ALA A 50 12.95 -3.79 -14.92
N ILE A 51 13.17 -3.18 -13.76
CA ILE A 51 13.90 -3.78 -12.64
C ILE A 51 12.87 -4.11 -11.57
N ASP A 52 12.94 -5.31 -10.99
CA ASP A 52 12.11 -5.66 -9.83
C ASP A 52 12.43 -4.69 -8.69
N THR A 53 11.43 -3.92 -8.26
CA THR A 53 11.58 -2.90 -7.22
C THR A 53 11.97 -3.59 -5.90
N SER A 54 13.08 -3.19 -5.28
CA SER A 54 13.48 -3.73 -3.98
C SER A 54 12.44 -3.40 -2.90
N TRP A 55 12.48 -4.10 -1.77
CA TRP A 55 11.61 -3.76 -0.63
C TRP A 55 11.87 -2.35 -0.09
N ASP A 56 13.13 -1.92 -0.08
CA ASP A 56 13.53 -0.58 0.34
C ASP A 56 12.91 0.49 -0.58
N GLU A 57 13.02 0.30 -1.89
CA GLU A 57 12.41 1.20 -2.87
C GLU A 57 10.88 1.19 -2.76
N GLU A 58 10.26 0.02 -2.63
CA GLU A 58 8.80 -0.09 -2.57
C GLU A 58 8.24 0.56 -1.31
N LEU A 59 8.87 0.36 -0.14
CA LEU A 59 8.43 1.00 1.10
C LEU A 59 8.56 2.53 1.03
N SER A 60 9.64 3.04 0.44
CA SER A 60 9.80 4.48 0.21
C SER A 60 8.78 5.03 -0.78
N LEU A 61 8.41 4.28 -1.82
CA LEU A 61 7.34 4.67 -2.75
C LEU A 61 5.98 4.74 -2.05
N GLN A 62 5.68 3.80 -1.15
CA GLN A 62 4.44 3.84 -0.36
C GLN A 62 4.40 5.05 0.60
N ALA A 63 5.55 5.51 1.09
CA ALA A 63 5.60 6.76 1.84
C ALA A 63 5.29 7.99 0.96
N GLU A 64 5.70 7.99 -0.30
CA GLU A 64 5.33 9.03 -1.26
C GLU A 64 3.82 9.03 -1.59
N TYR A 65 3.21 7.84 -1.64
CA TYR A 65 1.75 7.69 -1.70
C TYR A 65 1.07 8.32 -0.49
N ALA A 66 1.54 8.01 0.72
CA ALA A 66 0.99 8.54 1.97
C ALA A 66 0.99 10.08 2.00
N LYS A 67 2.07 10.70 1.48
CA LYS A 67 2.15 12.15 1.37
C LYS A 67 1.10 12.75 0.46
N THR A 68 0.36 12.03 -0.36
CA THR A 68 -0.72 12.64 -1.16
C THR A 68 -1.93 13.05 -0.32
N PHE A 69 -2.04 12.52 0.91
CA PHE A 69 -3.15 12.79 1.80
C PHE A 69 -2.82 13.95 2.75
N GLN A 70 -3.66 14.98 2.76
CA GLN A 70 -3.46 16.16 3.61
C GLN A 70 -3.42 15.79 5.10
N TRP A 71 -4.33 14.93 5.55
CA TRP A 71 -4.37 14.46 6.93
C TRP A 71 -3.07 13.74 7.35
N PHE A 72 -2.41 13.03 6.42
CA PHE A 72 -1.12 12.42 6.70
C PHE A 72 -0.04 13.48 6.83
N ARG A 73 -0.02 14.51 5.98
CA ARG A 73 0.97 15.61 6.07
C ARG A 73 0.88 16.35 7.40
N GLU A 74 -0.33 16.54 7.92
CA GLU A 74 -0.61 17.29 9.15
C GLU A 74 -0.43 16.45 10.43
N MET A 75 -0.30 15.13 10.30
CA MET A 75 -0.12 14.22 11.43
C MET A 75 1.23 14.42 12.15
N HIS A 76 1.23 14.15 13.47
CA HIS A 76 2.45 14.15 14.27
C HIS A 76 3.45 13.09 13.78
N ILE A 77 4.74 13.33 14.02
CA ILE A 77 5.80 12.48 13.46
C ILE A 77 5.75 11.06 14.02
N GLU A 78 5.39 10.90 15.29
CA GLU A 78 5.26 9.62 15.98
C GLU A 78 4.14 8.78 15.36
N GLU A 79 3.00 9.39 15.05
CA GLU A 79 1.87 8.71 14.42
C GLU A 79 2.16 8.39 12.94
N LYS A 80 2.90 9.25 12.22
CA LYS A 80 3.40 8.94 10.86
C LYS A 80 4.31 7.71 10.86
N LEU A 81 5.17 7.57 11.89
CA LEU A 81 6.03 6.40 12.05
C LEU A 81 5.22 5.13 12.32
N ALA A 82 4.16 5.21 13.13
CA ALA A 82 3.24 4.10 13.34
C ALA A 82 2.57 3.64 12.03
N LEU A 83 2.13 4.58 11.17
CA LEU A 83 1.60 4.26 9.84
C LEU A 83 2.65 3.61 8.92
N LEU A 84 3.90 4.11 8.94
CA LEU A 84 4.99 3.60 8.11
C LEU A 84 5.30 2.12 8.36
N MET A 85 5.38 1.69 9.62
CA MET A 85 5.84 0.33 9.92
C MET A 85 4.81 -0.74 9.60
N ASP A 86 3.53 -0.42 9.75
CA ASP A 86 2.48 -1.40 9.54
C ASP A 86 1.73 -1.14 8.23
N ARG A 87 1.06 0.00 8.10
CA ARG A 87 0.14 0.22 6.98
C ARG A 87 0.89 0.38 5.66
N LEU A 88 2.00 1.11 5.63
CA LEU A 88 2.81 1.22 4.41
C LEU A 88 3.51 -0.08 4.06
N PHE A 89 3.89 -0.90 5.06
CA PHE A 89 4.36 -2.26 4.81
C PHE A 89 3.25 -3.14 4.19
N TYR A 90 2.02 -3.08 4.68
CA TYR A 90 0.90 -3.84 4.13
C TYR A 90 0.58 -3.40 2.70
N MET A 91 0.62 -2.10 2.42
CA MET A 91 0.47 -1.58 1.05
C MET A 91 1.58 -2.07 0.11
N ALA A 92 2.84 -2.03 0.57
CA ALA A 92 3.97 -2.57 -0.19
C ALA A 92 3.80 -4.07 -0.46
N ALA A 93 3.36 -4.84 0.55
CA ALA A 93 3.06 -6.25 0.42
C ALA A 93 1.90 -6.52 -0.54
N MET A 94 0.83 -5.73 -0.49
CA MET A 94 -0.30 -5.82 -1.42
C MET A 94 0.14 -5.58 -2.86
N ARG A 95 1.00 -4.58 -3.10
CA ARG A 95 1.56 -4.32 -4.44
C ARG A 95 2.40 -5.49 -4.94
N LYS A 96 3.33 -5.99 -4.12
CA LYS A 96 4.16 -7.16 -4.45
C LYS A 96 3.31 -8.42 -4.67
N ALA A 97 2.23 -8.60 -3.94
CA ALA A 97 1.28 -9.69 -4.15
C ALA A 97 0.56 -9.57 -5.51
N VAL A 98 0.13 -8.37 -5.89
CA VAL A 98 -0.52 -8.13 -7.21
C VAL A 98 0.45 -8.37 -8.37
N GLU A 99 1.73 -7.98 -8.23
CA GLU A 99 2.76 -8.26 -9.24
C GLU A 99 3.04 -9.77 -9.35
N THR A 100 3.22 -10.44 -8.21
CA THR A 100 3.43 -11.90 -8.13
C THR A 100 2.19 -12.68 -8.57
N ALA A 101 1.00 -12.10 -8.49
CA ALA A 101 -0.20 -12.74 -8.99
C ALA A 101 -0.21 -12.84 -10.53
N LYS A 102 0.48 -11.92 -11.23
CA LYS A 102 0.57 -11.88 -12.70
C LYS A 102 1.63 -12.81 -13.29
N VAL A 103 2.72 -13.01 -12.55
CA VAL A 103 3.86 -13.82 -12.98
C VAL A 103 3.96 -14.98 -12.01
N ASP A 104 3.77 -16.22 -12.45
CA ASP A 104 3.80 -17.43 -11.60
C ASP A 104 5.24 -17.71 -11.08
N SER A 105 5.76 -16.82 -10.26
CA SER A 105 7.13 -16.86 -9.72
C SER A 105 7.13 -17.43 -8.31
N MET A 106 8.06 -18.36 -8.05
CA MET A 106 8.32 -18.89 -6.72
C MET A 106 9.41 -18.07 -6.02
N ASN A 107 9.05 -17.24 -5.05
CA ASN A 107 9.98 -16.43 -4.26
C ASN A 107 9.45 -16.25 -2.82
N VAL A 108 10.18 -15.49 -1.99
CA VAL A 108 9.79 -15.22 -0.59
C VAL A 108 8.39 -14.60 -0.50
N VAL A 109 8.04 -13.73 -1.45
CA VAL A 109 6.72 -13.09 -1.54
C VAL A 109 5.64 -14.14 -1.80
N SER A 110 5.82 -15.01 -2.81
CA SER A 110 4.83 -16.03 -3.16
C SER A 110 4.64 -17.08 -2.07
N HIS A 111 5.70 -17.39 -1.31
CA HIS A 111 5.61 -18.28 -0.16
C HIS A 111 4.87 -17.63 1.01
N SER A 112 5.19 -16.36 1.32
CA SER A 112 4.69 -15.67 2.50
C SER A 112 3.27 -15.11 2.32
N LEU A 113 2.94 -14.65 1.11
CA LEU A 113 1.67 -14.04 0.73
C LEU A 113 0.75 -15.01 -0.03
N ARG A 114 0.89 -16.32 0.21
CA ARG A 114 0.23 -17.37 -0.57
C ARG A 114 -1.29 -17.20 -0.61
N SER A 115 -1.91 -16.95 0.55
CA SER A 115 -3.37 -16.81 0.65
C SER A 115 -3.84 -15.58 -0.11
N THR A 116 -3.11 -14.47 0.06
CA THR A 116 -3.38 -13.18 -0.55
C THR A 116 -3.26 -13.25 -2.07
N ILE A 117 -2.18 -13.85 -2.59
CA ILE A 117 -1.96 -14.03 -4.04
C ILE A 117 -3.04 -14.92 -4.65
N SER A 118 -3.39 -16.03 -3.99
CA SER A 118 -4.48 -16.90 -4.45
C SER A 118 -5.82 -16.16 -4.51
N ALA A 119 -6.13 -15.36 -3.49
CA ALA A 119 -7.33 -14.53 -3.47
C ALA A 119 -7.31 -13.46 -4.57
N ILE A 120 -6.19 -12.75 -4.80
CA ILE A 120 -6.05 -11.77 -5.89
C ILE A 120 -6.34 -12.42 -7.24
N ARG A 121 -5.80 -13.60 -7.51
CA ARG A 121 -6.01 -14.34 -8.77
C ARG A 121 -7.49 -14.72 -8.96
N ARG A 122 -8.15 -15.18 -7.91
CA ARG A 122 -9.56 -15.57 -7.95
C ARG A 122 -10.48 -14.36 -8.14
N ILE A 123 -10.19 -13.26 -7.46
CA ILE A 123 -11.02 -12.06 -7.45
C ILE A 123 -10.87 -11.27 -8.76
N GLY A 124 -9.67 -11.25 -9.35
CA GLY A 124 -9.39 -10.47 -10.56
C GLY A 124 -9.43 -8.97 -10.26
N VAL A 125 -8.60 -8.54 -9.30
CA VAL A 125 -8.55 -7.14 -8.82
C VAL A 125 -8.21 -6.19 -9.97
N ASP A 126 -9.16 -5.32 -10.31
CA ASP A 126 -8.94 -4.29 -11.34
C ASP A 126 -8.24 -3.04 -10.76
N PRO A 127 -7.65 -2.16 -11.61
CA PRO A 127 -6.87 -1.02 -11.14
C PRO A 127 -7.65 -0.03 -10.25
N VAL A 128 -8.95 0.17 -10.50
CA VAL A 128 -9.77 1.07 -9.67
C VAL A 128 -9.98 0.44 -8.29
N ALA A 129 -10.37 -0.82 -8.27
CA ALA A 129 -10.59 -1.53 -7.02
C ALA A 129 -9.29 -1.70 -6.21
N PHE A 130 -8.14 -1.88 -6.88
CA PHE A 130 -6.82 -1.87 -6.25
C PHE A 130 -6.53 -0.52 -5.56
N ALA A 131 -6.74 0.60 -6.25
CA ALA A 131 -6.51 1.93 -5.69
C ALA A 131 -7.36 2.20 -4.45
N ILE A 132 -8.64 1.76 -4.47
CA ILE A 132 -9.53 1.89 -3.32
C ILE A 132 -9.11 0.96 -2.18
N LEU A 133 -8.76 -0.30 -2.47
CA LEU A 133 -8.27 -1.25 -1.46
C LEU A 133 -7.02 -0.74 -0.75
N ASN A 134 -6.05 -0.17 -1.48
CA ASN A 134 -4.86 0.43 -0.89
C ASN A 134 -5.21 1.57 0.06
N ALA A 135 -6.18 2.42 -0.29
CA ALA A 135 -6.66 3.49 0.59
C ALA A 135 -7.34 2.92 1.86
N ILE A 136 -8.12 1.84 1.73
CA ILE A 136 -8.72 1.13 2.89
C ILE A 136 -7.64 0.55 3.81
N ILE A 137 -6.60 -0.06 3.25
CA ILE A 137 -5.47 -0.60 4.02
C ILE A 137 -4.73 0.54 4.72
N PHE A 138 -4.48 1.65 4.02
CA PHE A 138 -3.75 2.79 4.54
C PHE A 138 -4.47 3.47 5.71
N THR A 139 -5.80 3.52 5.66
CA THR A 139 -6.65 4.14 6.67
C THR A 139 -7.09 3.21 7.80
N ASP A 140 -6.50 2.02 7.89
CA ASP A 140 -6.78 1.13 9.02
C ASP A 140 -6.23 1.74 10.32
N TYR A 141 -7.16 2.04 11.24
CA TYR A 141 -6.93 2.83 12.45
C TYR A 141 -6.70 1.97 13.70
N VAL A 142 -6.64 0.63 13.55
CA VAL A 142 -6.49 -0.30 14.67
C VAL A 142 -5.04 -0.31 15.16
N THR A 143 -4.68 0.65 16.00
CA THR A 143 -3.37 0.71 16.68
C THR A 143 -3.46 1.57 17.95
N PRO A 144 -2.75 1.20 19.03
CA PRO A 144 -2.71 2.00 20.26
C PRO A 144 -1.88 3.30 20.12
N TYR A 145 -1.14 3.48 19.01
CA TYR A 145 -0.23 4.61 18.82
C TYR A 145 -0.89 5.87 18.27
N PHE A 146 -2.16 5.80 17.86
CA PHE A 146 -2.89 6.96 17.38
C PHE A 146 -3.65 7.64 18.50
N CYS A 147 -3.60 8.98 18.51
CA CYS A 147 -4.49 9.75 19.35
C CYS A 147 -5.95 9.62 18.88
N GLU A 148 -6.90 10.01 19.73
CA GLU A 148 -8.33 9.95 19.40
C GLU A 148 -8.67 10.74 18.13
N LYS A 149 -8.03 11.91 17.95
CA LYS A 149 -8.23 12.76 16.77
C LYS A 149 -7.81 12.04 15.48
N THR A 150 -6.61 11.47 15.45
CA THR A 150 -6.11 10.72 14.30
C THR A 150 -6.98 9.50 14.02
N SER A 151 -7.35 8.76 15.07
CA SER A 151 -8.24 7.59 14.95
C SER A 151 -9.61 7.94 14.37
N ALA A 152 -10.17 9.10 14.75
CA ALA A 152 -11.44 9.58 14.21
C ALA A 152 -11.33 9.94 12.72
N ILE A 153 -10.27 10.66 12.32
CA ILE A 153 -10.04 11.02 10.91
C ILE A 153 -9.86 9.77 10.05
N LEU A 154 -9.03 8.82 10.50
CA LEU A 154 -8.78 7.58 9.76
C LEU A 154 -10.03 6.73 9.63
N ARG A 155 -10.85 6.64 10.69
CA ARG A 155 -12.14 5.93 10.64
C ARG A 155 -13.08 6.54 9.60
N GLU A 156 -13.25 7.86 9.64
CA GLU A 156 -14.11 8.58 8.70
C GLU A 156 -13.64 8.41 7.25
N GLU A 157 -12.33 8.52 7.01
CA GLU A 157 -11.78 8.31 5.66
C GLU A 157 -11.92 6.86 5.21
N ARG A 158 -11.70 5.89 6.11
CA ARG A 158 -11.87 4.46 5.81
C ARG A 158 -13.31 4.12 5.41
N GLU A 159 -14.31 4.65 6.13
CA GLU A 159 -15.73 4.46 5.79
C GLU A 159 -16.03 4.96 4.38
N LYS A 160 -15.55 6.16 4.02
CA LYS A 160 -15.70 6.72 2.66
C LYS A 160 -15.07 5.82 1.59
N TYR A 161 -13.92 5.19 1.87
CA TYR A 161 -13.27 4.29 0.91
C TYR A 161 -13.99 2.95 0.79
N VAL A 162 -14.54 2.42 1.88
CA VAL A 162 -15.38 1.21 1.84
C VAL A 162 -16.65 1.47 1.02
N ASP A 163 -17.30 2.61 1.21
CA ASP A 163 -18.46 3.01 0.40
C ASP A 163 -18.11 3.16 -1.08
N ALA A 164 -16.98 3.80 -1.38
CA ALA A 164 -16.49 3.93 -2.76
C ALA A 164 -16.20 2.58 -3.42
N LEU A 165 -15.66 1.61 -2.66
CA LEU A 165 -15.46 0.24 -3.13
C LEU A 165 -16.79 -0.44 -3.41
N GLY A 166 -17.76 -0.30 -2.50
CA GLY A 166 -19.12 -0.81 -2.68
C GLY A 166 -19.72 -0.29 -3.98
N LEU A 167 -19.79 1.03 -4.15
CA LEU A 167 -20.33 1.67 -5.36
C LEU A 167 -19.68 1.13 -6.64
N HIS A 168 -18.35 1.10 -6.70
CA HIS A 168 -17.62 0.56 -7.86
C HIS A 168 -17.99 -0.90 -8.16
N LEU A 169 -18.09 -1.75 -7.13
CA LEU A 169 -18.39 -3.17 -7.30
C LEU A 169 -19.87 -3.43 -7.63
N PHE A 170 -20.81 -2.67 -7.09
CA PHE A 170 -22.23 -2.77 -7.44
C PHE A 170 -22.49 -2.30 -8.88
N GLU A 171 -21.81 -1.26 -9.34
CA GLU A 171 -21.89 -0.81 -10.73
C GLU A 171 -21.28 -1.84 -11.69
N LYS A 172 -20.11 -2.38 -11.35
CA LYS A 172 -19.37 -3.33 -12.20
C LYS A 172 -19.98 -4.73 -12.19
N TYR A 173 -20.56 -5.17 -11.08
CA TYR A 173 -21.16 -6.49 -10.90
C TYR A 173 -22.59 -6.37 -10.32
N PRO A 174 -23.60 -5.96 -11.12
CA PRO A 174 -24.94 -5.68 -10.61
C PRO A 174 -25.62 -6.85 -9.88
N ALA A 175 -25.36 -8.09 -10.30
CA ALA A 175 -25.94 -9.29 -9.68
C ALA A 175 -25.19 -9.75 -8.42
N ASP A 176 -23.88 -9.52 -8.35
CA ASP A 176 -22.99 -10.11 -7.34
C ASP A 176 -22.28 -9.08 -6.46
N GLY A 177 -22.62 -7.79 -6.57
CA GLY A 177 -21.86 -6.68 -5.98
C GLY A 177 -21.59 -6.83 -4.48
N ALA A 178 -22.57 -7.29 -3.72
CA ALA A 178 -22.42 -7.55 -2.28
C ALA A 178 -21.44 -8.70 -1.98
N SER A 179 -21.54 -9.80 -2.73
CA SER A 179 -20.62 -10.93 -2.63
C SER A 179 -19.20 -10.53 -2.99
N ARG A 180 -19.05 -9.75 -4.07
CA ARG A 180 -17.77 -9.17 -4.49
C ARG A 180 -17.20 -8.25 -3.42
N LEU A 181 -18.00 -7.38 -2.82
CA LEU A 181 -17.54 -6.51 -1.74
C LEU A 181 -16.98 -7.32 -0.56
N ALA A 182 -17.68 -8.39 -0.16
CA ALA A 182 -17.20 -9.29 0.88
C ALA A 182 -15.86 -9.97 0.52
N ASP A 183 -15.72 -10.45 -0.73
CA ASP A 183 -14.48 -11.03 -1.23
C ASP A 183 -13.30 -10.04 -1.16
N TYR A 184 -13.51 -8.80 -1.61
CA TYR A 184 -12.50 -7.75 -1.60
C TYR A 184 -12.11 -7.32 -0.18
N LEU A 185 -13.07 -7.23 0.75
CA LEU A 185 -12.75 -6.95 2.15
C LEU A 185 -12.03 -8.14 2.82
N SER A 186 -12.42 -9.38 2.50
CA SER A 186 -11.72 -10.58 2.97
C SER A 186 -10.29 -10.69 2.44
N LEU A 187 -9.99 -10.08 1.29
CA LEU A 187 -8.62 -9.98 0.78
C LEU A 187 -7.73 -9.14 1.73
N THR A 188 -8.24 -8.04 2.27
CA THR A 188 -7.48 -7.25 3.27
C THR A 188 -7.18 -8.06 4.52
N TRP A 189 -8.09 -8.92 4.97
CA TRP A 189 -7.84 -9.82 6.09
C TRP A 189 -6.78 -10.87 5.79
N SER A 190 -6.80 -11.42 4.57
CA SER A 190 -5.79 -12.39 4.12
C SER A 190 -4.40 -11.76 4.08
N LEU A 191 -4.32 -10.51 3.61
CA LEU A 191 -3.10 -9.72 3.60
C LEU A 191 -2.55 -9.53 5.02
N LEU A 192 -3.37 -9.07 5.96
CA LEU A 192 -2.95 -8.85 7.36
C LEU A 192 -2.34 -10.11 7.97
N ARG A 193 -3.00 -11.27 7.78
CA ARG A 193 -2.51 -12.55 8.28
C ARG A 193 -1.19 -12.95 7.64
N ASP A 194 -1.10 -12.86 6.31
CA ASP A 194 0.08 -13.26 5.56
C ASP A 194 1.27 -12.31 5.82
N CYS A 195 1.02 -11.02 6.07
CA CYS A 195 2.03 -10.01 6.40
C CYS A 195 2.80 -10.34 7.69
N CYS A 196 2.20 -11.03 8.66
CA CYS A 196 2.91 -11.52 9.84
C CYS A 196 4.00 -12.55 9.47
N ALA A 197 3.72 -13.45 8.53
CA ALA A 197 4.70 -14.42 8.03
C ALA A 197 5.75 -13.73 7.16
N LEU A 198 5.32 -12.82 6.28
CA LEU A 198 6.20 -12.03 5.44
C LEU A 198 7.21 -11.23 6.26
N ARG A 199 6.77 -10.52 7.32
CA ARG A 199 7.65 -9.74 8.18
C ARG A 199 8.77 -10.60 8.78
N LYS A 200 8.43 -11.78 9.30
CA LYS A 200 9.41 -12.73 9.86
C LYS A 200 10.41 -13.19 8.79
N ASN A 201 9.92 -13.56 7.62
CA ASN A 201 10.78 -14.03 6.53
C ASN A 201 11.69 -12.90 6.03
N LEU A 202 11.19 -11.69 5.85
CA LEU A 202 11.99 -10.53 5.43
C LEU A 202 13.07 -10.18 6.47
N LEU A 203 12.76 -10.20 7.76
CA LEU A 203 13.76 -9.98 8.82
C LEU A 203 14.84 -11.06 8.86
N SER A 204 14.56 -12.27 8.34
CA SER A 204 15.54 -13.36 8.24
C SER A 204 16.37 -13.35 6.96
N THR A 205 15.90 -12.68 5.90
CA THR A 205 16.54 -12.73 4.57
C THR A 205 17.16 -11.41 4.15
N LEU A 206 16.61 -10.28 4.60
CA LEU A 206 17.14 -8.96 4.26
C LEU A 206 18.35 -8.62 5.15
N PRO A 207 19.37 -7.92 4.59
CA PRO A 207 20.48 -7.41 5.39
C PRO A 207 19.96 -6.53 6.54
N PRO A 208 20.48 -6.67 7.78
CA PRO A 208 20.08 -5.81 8.89
C PRO A 208 20.29 -4.32 8.63
N SER A 209 21.24 -3.97 7.74
CA SER A 209 21.55 -2.60 7.37
C SER A 209 20.56 -1.96 6.39
N CYS A 210 19.69 -2.74 5.74
CA CYS A 210 18.75 -2.19 4.76
C CYS A 210 17.61 -1.42 5.46
N PHE A 211 16.99 -0.49 4.74
CA PHE A 211 15.96 0.39 5.29
C PHE A 211 14.75 -0.40 5.77
N THR A 212 14.27 -1.34 4.96
CA THR A 212 13.11 -2.17 5.29
C THR A 212 13.34 -2.98 6.55
N SER A 213 14.52 -3.62 6.70
CA SER A 213 14.83 -4.41 7.89
C SER A 213 14.81 -3.56 9.15
N HIS A 214 15.41 -2.36 9.11
CA HIS A 214 15.33 -1.41 10.21
C HIS A 214 13.88 -1.07 10.57
N ILE A 215 13.04 -0.66 9.61
CA ILE A 215 11.64 -0.31 9.86
C ILE A 215 10.85 -1.49 10.44
N LEU A 216 11.02 -2.70 9.88
CA LEU A 216 10.29 -3.88 10.32
C LEU A 216 10.71 -4.37 11.72
N SER A 217 11.94 -4.07 12.13
CA SER A 217 12.50 -4.44 13.44
C SER A 217 12.01 -3.58 14.61
N LEU A 218 11.49 -2.39 14.31
CA LEU A 218 10.98 -1.48 15.33
C LEU A 218 9.77 -2.08 16.04
N LYS A 219 9.78 -1.99 17.37
CA LYS A 219 8.67 -2.44 18.22
C LYS A 219 7.77 -1.24 18.52
N PHE A 220 6.73 -1.18 17.70
CA PHE A 220 5.43 -0.55 17.92
C PHE A 220 4.75 -1.25 19.08
#